data_AF-A0A9E0AVD1-F1
#
_entry.id   AF-A0A9E0AVD1-F1
#
_cell.length_a   1.000
_cell.length_b   1.000
_cell.length_c   1.000
_cell.angle_alpha   90.00
_cell.angle_beta   90.00
_cell.angle_gamma   90.00
#
_symmetry.space_group_name_H-M   'P 1'
#
loop_
_entity.id
_entity.type
_entity.pdbx_description
1 polymer ?
#
loop_
_entity_poly.entity_id
_entity_poly.type
_entity_poly.pdbx_seq_one_letter_code
_entity_poly.pdbx_strand_id
1 'polypeptide(L)'
;ANPNVVKVGLPKGTKDVKAKQNIMVSIDKDQQYYIGTTKIESVMFDSLLRMEIKKYKAFVDTPTVVINADTTAYYGEVFRIMRIAKKDTAKVVARID
;
A
#
# COMPACT_ATOMS: atom_id res chain seq x y z
N ALA A 1 -28.04 24.46 -34.30
CA ALA A 1 -28.13 23.09 -33.76
C ALA A 1 -27.34 22.14 -34.66
N ASN A 2 -26.40 21.34 -34.11
CA ASN A 2 -26.19 19.95 -34.53
C ASN A 2 -25.53 19.17 -33.37
N PRO A 3 -25.96 17.92 -33.10
CA PRO A 3 -25.72 17.13 -31.91
C PRO A 3 -24.67 16.03 -32.14
N ASN A 4 -24.16 15.42 -31.06
CA ASN A 4 -23.80 14.00 -31.05
C ASN A 4 -23.91 13.46 -29.63
N VAL A 5 -24.94 12.62 -29.46
CA VAL A 5 -25.27 11.81 -28.30
C VAL A 5 -24.53 10.47 -28.39
N VAL A 6 -23.93 9.99 -27.30
CA VAL A 6 -24.04 8.60 -26.81
C VAL A 6 -23.70 8.60 -25.31
N LYS A 7 -24.71 8.30 -24.48
CA LYS A 7 -24.56 7.85 -23.08
C LYS A 7 -23.95 6.45 -23.08
N VAL A 8 -22.94 6.21 -22.25
CA VAL A 8 -22.63 4.85 -21.77
C VAL A 8 -22.43 4.91 -20.26
N GLY A 9 -23.24 4.16 -19.53
CA GLY A 9 -23.29 4.16 -18.08
C GLY A 9 -22.55 2.98 -17.43
N LEU A 10 -22.25 3.19 -16.13
CA LEU A 10 -21.90 2.21 -15.07
C LEU A 10 -20.44 1.71 -15.10
N PRO A 11 -19.80 1.49 -13.92
CA PRO A 11 -20.34 0.88 -12.69
C PRO A 11 -20.52 1.88 -11.54
N LYS A 12 -21.66 1.86 -10.85
CA LYS A 12 -21.87 1.11 -9.60
C LYS A 12 -20.75 1.33 -8.57
N GLY A 13 -21.09 2.04 -7.49
CA GLY A 13 -20.52 1.94 -6.14
C GLY A 13 -18.98 1.94 -6.07
N THR A 14 -18.38 2.94 -5.45
CA THR A 14 -17.88 2.66 -4.10
C THR A 14 -17.80 3.98 -3.34
N LYS A 15 -18.77 4.22 -2.46
CA LYS A 15 -18.67 5.19 -1.37
C LYS A 15 -17.66 4.72 -0.30
N ASP A 16 -16.62 3.99 -0.71
CA ASP A 16 -15.74 3.19 0.15
C ASP A 16 -14.27 3.63 0.10
N VAL A 17 -13.97 4.83 -0.40
CA VAL A 17 -12.62 5.43 -0.23
C VAL A 17 -12.57 6.41 0.95
N LYS A 18 -13.49 6.24 1.93
CA LYS A 18 -13.07 6.27 3.34
C LYS A 18 -12.52 4.90 3.73
N ALA A 19 -11.79 4.26 2.81
CA ALA A 19 -11.03 3.07 3.04
C ALA A 19 -10.20 3.35 4.28
N LYS A 20 -10.35 2.50 5.30
CA LYS A 20 -9.47 2.45 6.48
C LYS A 20 -8.08 2.84 6.01
N GLN A 21 -7.53 3.91 6.57
CA GLN A 21 -6.25 4.47 6.14
C GLN A 21 -5.18 3.39 6.30
N ASN A 22 -4.90 2.67 5.20
CA ASN A 22 -4.02 1.52 5.17
C ASN A 22 -2.80 1.95 4.37
N ILE A 23 -1.62 1.69 4.92
CA ILE A 23 -0.36 1.97 4.25
C ILE A 23 -0.15 0.85 3.24
N MET A 24 -0.34 1.14 1.97
CA MET A 24 -0.07 0.19 0.90
C MET A 24 1.40 0.21 0.56
N VAL A 25 2.01 -0.96 0.56
CA VAL A 25 3.39 -1.21 0.17
C VAL A 25 3.33 -2.20 -0.98
N SER A 26 4.01 -1.92 -2.09
CA SER A 26 4.14 -2.86 -3.20
C SER A 26 5.62 -3.11 -3.52
N ILE A 27 5.96 -4.32 -3.91
CA ILE A 27 7.31 -4.72 -4.31
C ILE A 27 7.23 -5.45 -5.65
N ASP A 28 7.95 -4.92 -6.63
CA ASP A 28 8.09 -5.51 -7.96
C ASP A 28 9.23 -6.56 -7.98
N LYS A 29 9.26 -7.43 -9.00
CA LYS A 29 10.31 -8.41 -9.28
C LYS A 29 11.72 -7.80 -9.36
N ASP A 30 11.81 -6.53 -9.76
CA ASP A 30 13.06 -5.77 -9.83
C ASP A 30 13.50 -5.20 -8.46
N GLN A 31 12.91 -5.68 -7.36
CA GLN A 31 13.13 -5.20 -5.98
C GLN A 31 12.87 -3.70 -5.82
N GLN A 32 11.92 -3.18 -6.60
CA GLN A 32 11.50 -1.78 -6.52
C GLN A 32 10.38 -1.66 -5.52
N TYR A 33 10.56 -0.77 -4.53
CA TYR A 33 9.59 -0.54 -3.48
C TYR A 33 8.67 0.60 -3.85
N TYR A 34 7.40 0.45 -3.54
CA TYR A 34 6.39 1.46 -3.72
C TYR A 34 5.62 1.62 -2.43
N ILE A 35 5.37 2.86 -2.02
CA ILE A 35 4.44 3.18 -0.95
C ILE A 35 3.28 3.95 -1.60
N GLY A 36 2.09 3.34 -1.61
CA GLY A 36 0.96 3.80 -2.40
C GLY A 36 1.30 3.80 -3.88
N THR A 37 1.43 4.99 -4.47
CA THR A 37 1.78 5.20 -5.89
C THR A 37 3.20 5.72 -6.10
N THR A 38 3.96 5.94 -5.02
CA THR A 38 5.28 6.56 -5.09
C THR A 38 6.36 5.50 -5.01
N LYS A 39 7.27 5.50 -6.00
CA LYS A 39 8.47 4.65 -5.98
C LYS A 39 9.46 5.20 -4.94
N ILE A 40 9.93 4.32 -4.08
CA ILE A 40 10.86 4.61 -3.00
C ILE A 40 12.12 3.76 -3.18
N GLU A 41 13.29 4.35 -2.96
CA GLU A 41 14.52 3.57 -2.93
C GLU A 41 14.58 2.65 -1.72
N SER A 42 15.09 1.44 -1.91
CA SER A 42 15.20 0.42 -0.87
C SER A 42 15.87 0.93 0.42
N VAL A 43 16.91 1.75 0.26
CA VAL A 43 17.69 2.34 1.38
C VAL A 43 16.84 3.28 2.23
N MET A 44 15.91 4.01 1.61
CA MET A 44 15.03 4.95 2.30
C MET A 44 13.70 4.32 2.75
N PHE A 45 13.35 3.16 2.19
CA PHE A 45 12.08 2.50 2.41
C PHE A 45 11.80 2.21 3.89
N ASP A 46 12.76 1.64 4.63
CA ASP A 46 12.55 1.30 6.05
C ASP A 46 12.25 2.54 6.90
N SER A 47 12.95 3.65 6.64
CA SER A 47 12.79 4.90 7.38
C SER A 47 11.44 5.56 7.06
N LEU A 48 11.10 5.63 5.77
CA LEU A 48 9.84 6.18 5.30
C LEU A 48 8.65 5.38 5.80
N LEU A 49 8.69 4.04 5.70
CA LEU A 49 7.63 3.18 6.21
C LEU A 49 7.40 3.40 7.71
N ARG A 50 8.48 3.48 8.51
CA ARG A 50 8.36 3.78 9.95
C ARG A 50 7.76 5.15 10.22
N MET A 51 8.19 6.18 9.49
CA MET A 51 7.62 7.52 9.62
C MET A 51 6.14 7.52 9.26
N GLU A 52 5.76 6.85 8.17
CA GLU A 52 4.38 6.72 7.72
C GLU A 52 3.54 6.02 8.79
N ILE A 53 4.00 4.87 9.30
CA ILE A 53 3.32 4.14 10.39
C ILE A 53 3.15 5.03 11.61
N LYS A 54 4.20 5.73 12.07
CA LYS A 54 4.12 6.62 13.23
C LYS A 54 3.15 7.79 13.01
N LYS A 55 3.16 8.38 11.81
CA LYS A 55 2.23 9.44 11.43
C LYS A 55 0.80 8.93 11.47
N TYR A 56 0.53 7.76 10.91
CA TYR A 56 -0.79 7.14 10.97
C TYR A 56 -1.21 6.71 12.38
N LYS A 57 -0.27 6.30 13.25
CA LYS A 57 -0.55 6.03 14.67
C LYS A 57 -1.11 7.24 15.43
N ALA A 58 -0.83 8.46 14.97
CA ALA A 58 -1.43 9.66 15.56
C ALA A 58 -2.92 9.82 15.23
N PHE A 59 -3.41 9.15 14.17
CA PHE A 59 -4.79 9.23 13.71
C PHE A 59 -5.57 7.92 13.91
N VAL A 60 -4.89 6.78 14.00
CA VAL A 60 -5.47 5.44 14.10
C VAL A 60 -4.66 4.59 15.07
N ASP A 61 -5.30 4.01 16.10
CA ASP A 61 -4.61 3.19 17.13
C ASP A 61 -3.80 2.02 16.53
N THR A 62 -4.33 1.40 15.48
CA THR A 62 -3.69 0.26 14.83
C THR A 62 -3.66 0.45 13.31
N PRO A 63 -2.61 1.09 12.76
CA PRO A 63 -2.47 1.20 11.32
C PRO A 63 -2.30 -0.18 10.70
N THR A 64 -2.85 -0.37 9.50
CA THR A 64 -2.69 -1.61 8.74
C THR A 64 -1.79 -1.37 7.55
N VAL A 65 -0.71 -2.13 7.46
CA VAL A 65 0.22 -2.17 6.34
C VAL A 65 -0.18 -3.32 5.42
N VAL A 66 -0.54 -3.01 4.19
CA VAL A 66 -0.85 -3.99 3.16
C VAL A 66 0.37 -4.11 2.26
N ILE A 67 1.00 -5.28 2.22
CA ILE A 67 2.15 -5.58 1.38
C ILE A 67 1.64 -6.36 0.16
N ASN A 68 1.82 -5.82 -1.04
CA ASN A 68 1.65 -6.54 -2.29
C ASN A 68 3.05 -6.90 -2.80
N ALA A 69 3.30 -8.17 -3.05
CA ALA A 69 4.58 -8.62 -3.58
C ALA A 69 4.33 -9.58 -4.72
N ASP A 70 5.03 -9.41 -5.84
CA ASP A 70 5.04 -10.41 -6.89
C ASP A 70 5.75 -11.69 -6.39
N THR A 71 5.37 -12.86 -6.90
CA THR A 71 5.97 -14.17 -6.53
C THR A 71 7.50 -14.19 -6.65
N THR A 72 8.07 -13.37 -7.54
CA THR A 72 9.52 -13.20 -7.72
C THR A 72 10.17 -12.24 -6.75
N ALA A 73 9.40 -11.41 -6.04
CA ALA A 73 9.91 -10.55 -4.99
C ALA A 73 10.39 -11.42 -3.83
N TYR A 74 11.68 -11.30 -3.52
CA TYR A 74 12.36 -12.10 -2.50
C TYR A 74 11.55 -12.12 -1.20
N TYR A 75 11.11 -13.31 -0.78
CA TYR A 75 10.44 -13.52 0.51
C TYR A 75 11.16 -12.81 1.68
N GLY A 76 12.49 -12.76 1.64
CA GLY A 76 13.31 -12.07 2.64
C GLY A 76 12.95 -10.60 2.85
N GLU A 77 12.63 -9.88 1.77
CA GLU A 77 12.26 -8.47 1.84
C GLU A 77 10.85 -8.30 2.40
N VAL A 78 9.88 -9.12 1.98
CA VAL A 78 8.55 -9.13 2.59
C VAL A 78 8.63 -9.40 4.09
N PHE A 79 9.45 -10.37 4.53
CA PHE A 79 9.67 -10.66 5.94
C PHE A 79 10.33 -9.49 6.69
N ARG A 80 11.26 -8.76 6.07
CA ARG A 80 11.86 -7.54 6.64
C ARG A 80 10.77 -6.49 6.91
N ILE A 81 9.91 -6.23 5.94
CA ILE A 81 8.81 -5.27 6.05
C ILE A 81 7.81 -5.70 7.13
N MET A 82 7.43 -6.98 7.14
CA MET A 82 6.55 -7.54 8.18
C MET A 82 7.15 -7.35 9.58
N ARG A 83 8.45 -7.60 9.76
CA ARG A 83 9.13 -7.41 11.05
C ARG A 83 9.11 -5.94 11.50
N ILE A 84 9.36 -5.00 10.59
CA ILE A 84 9.34 -3.57 10.90
C ILE A 84 7.94 -3.12 11.31
N ALA A 85 6.94 -3.46 10.50
CA ALA A 85 5.57 -3.08 10.78
C ALA A 85 5.05 -3.71 12.09
N LYS A 86 5.39 -4.98 12.35
CA LYS A 86 5.04 -5.65 13.62
C LYS A 86 5.75 -5.03 14.82
N LYS A 87 7.01 -4.62 14.68
CA LYS A 87 7.77 -3.90 15.72
C LYS A 87 7.12 -2.57 16.07
N ASP A 88 6.56 -1.87 15.09
CA ASP A 88 5.83 -0.62 15.29
C ASP A 88 4.35 -0.82 15.66
N THR A 89 3.93 -2.04 16.03
CA THR A 89 2.54 -2.43 16.41
C THR A 89 1.49 -2.21 15.31
N ALA A 90 1.92 -2.16 14.05
CA ALA A 90 1.01 -2.13 12.92
C ALA A 90 0.50 -3.54 12.57
N LYS A 91 -0.74 -3.64 12.12
CA LYS A 91 -1.25 -4.87 11.50
C LYS A 91 -0.61 -5.02 10.13
N VAL A 92 -0.26 -6.24 9.75
CA VAL A 92 0.35 -6.51 8.45
C VAL A 92 -0.48 -7.52 7.70
N VAL A 93 -0.77 -7.21 6.44
CA VAL A 93 -1.49 -8.09 5.52
C VAL A 93 -0.61 -8.22 4.28
N ALA A 94 -0.08 -9.41 4.01
CA ALA A 94 0.68 -9.67 2.79
C ALA A 94 -0.23 -10.35 1.77
N ARG A 95 -0.22 -9.84 0.54
CA ARG A 95 -0.75 -10.47 -0.66
C ARG A 95 0.44 -10.78 -1.56
N ILE A 96 0.57 -12.05 -1.88
CA ILE A 96 1.59 -12.56 -2.79
C ILE A 96 0.83 -13.13 -3.96
N ASP A 97 1.13 -12.66 -5.16
CA ASP A 97 0.50 -13.08 -6.42
C ASP A 97 1.53 -13.73 -7.34
#